data_AF-Q4PMW9-F1
#
_entry.id   AF-Q4PMW9-F1
#
_cell.length_a   1.000
_cell.length_b   1.000
_cell.length_c   1.000
_cell.angle_alpha   90.00
_cell.angle_beta   90.00
_cell.angle_gamma   90.00
#
_symmetry.space_group_name_H-M   'P 1'
#
loop_
_entity.id
_entity.type
_entity.pdbx_description
1 polymer ?
#
loop_
_entity_poly.entity_id
_entity_poly.type
_entity_poly.pdbx_seq_one_letter_code
_entity_poly.pdbx_strand_id
1 'polypeptide(L)'
;MEVKTFVFLQVAVFIALGIQIFMAGTDAYSEEDELFSVEYCGMNCTQQKDGSWTTCNGNCTCYHEEGKIDGLCLSTEYTDFTQYPTVINADNVDATPRPQETNCP
;
A
#
# COMPACT_ATOMS: atom_id res chain seq x y z
N MET A 1 -57.17 -8.47 3.02
CA MET A 1 -55.99 -7.91 3.73
C MET A 1 -54.68 -8.30 3.03
N GLU A 2 -54.73 -8.59 1.73
CA GLU A 2 -53.62 -9.22 0.97
C GLU A 2 -52.51 -8.22 0.61
N VAL A 3 -52.91 -7.03 0.13
CA VAL A 3 -51.98 -6.00 -0.37
C VAL A 3 -51.03 -5.47 0.72
N LYS A 4 -51.50 -5.40 1.97
CA LYS A 4 -50.67 -4.96 3.11
C LYS A 4 -49.55 -5.97 3.37
N THR A 5 -49.81 -7.26 3.28
CA THR A 5 -48.83 -8.32 3.56
C THR A 5 -47.70 -8.35 2.52
N PHE A 6 -48.00 -8.11 1.25
CA PHE A 6 -46.98 -8.05 0.18
C PHE A 6 -45.99 -6.89 0.37
N VAL A 7 -46.47 -5.73 0.83
CA VAL A 7 -45.61 -4.57 1.12
C VAL A 7 -44.68 -4.84 2.30
N PHE A 8 -45.16 -5.47 3.37
CA PHE A 8 -44.33 -5.85 4.50
C PHE A 8 -43.25 -6.87 4.11
N LEU A 9 -43.58 -7.83 3.24
CA LEU A 9 -42.63 -8.82 2.75
C LEU A 9 -41.52 -8.17 1.90
N GLN A 10 -41.88 -7.23 1.02
CA GLN A 10 -40.91 -6.48 0.21
C GLN A 10 -39.92 -5.70 1.08
N VAL A 11 -40.41 -4.97 2.07
CA VAL A 11 -39.54 -4.21 3.00
C VAL A 11 -38.59 -5.15 3.74
N ALA A 12 -39.08 -6.30 4.24
CA ALA A 12 -38.22 -7.27 4.92
C ALA A 12 -37.11 -7.82 4.02
N VAL A 13 -37.40 -8.10 2.75
CA VAL A 13 -36.41 -8.57 1.76
C VAL A 13 -35.36 -7.50 1.48
N PHE A 14 -35.75 -6.23 1.32
CA PHE A 14 -34.79 -5.14 1.12
C PHE A 14 -33.87 -4.92 2.32
N ILE A 15 -34.39 -5.03 3.55
CA ILE A 15 -33.56 -4.94 4.77
C ILE A 15 -32.59 -6.12 4.86
N ALA A 16 -33.04 -7.34 4.57
CA ALA A 16 -32.18 -8.52 4.60
C ALA A 16 -31.07 -8.46 3.53
N LEU A 17 -31.39 -8.03 2.31
CA LEU A 17 -30.39 -7.84 1.24
C LEU A 17 -29.43 -6.69 1.54
N GLY A 18 -29.93 -5.58 2.11
CA GLY A 18 -29.11 -4.45 2.53
C GLY A 18 -28.04 -4.86 3.56
N ILE A 19 -28.41 -5.66 4.56
CA ILE A 19 -27.48 -6.15 5.60
C ILE A 19 -26.35 -7.01 5.00
N GLN A 20 -26.62 -7.81 3.96
CA GLN A 20 -25.59 -8.61 3.30
C GLN A 20 -24.59 -7.76 2.50
N ILE A 21 -25.05 -6.66 1.88
CA ILE A 21 -24.18 -5.75 1.11
C ILE A 21 -23.18 -5.00 2.02
N PHE A 22 -23.58 -4.67 3.26
CA PHE A 22 -22.67 -4.00 4.20
C PHE A 22 -21.56 -4.91 4.75
N MET A 23 -21.77 -6.22 4.84
CA MET A 23 -20.75 -7.16 5.35
C MET A 23 -19.71 -7.57 4.30
N ALA A 24 -20.03 -7.48 3.01
CA ALA A 24 -19.10 -7.72 1.90
C ALA A 24 -18.41 -6.44 1.37
N GLY A 25 -18.56 -5.32 2.09
CA GLY A 25 -17.85 -4.07 1.81
C GLY A 25 -16.79 -3.72 2.84
N THR A 26 -16.77 -4.43 3.98
CA THR A 26 -15.79 -4.19 5.07
C THR A 26 -14.51 -5.00 4.91
N ASP A 27 -14.52 -6.06 4.10
CA ASP A 27 -13.36 -6.86 3.69
C ASP A 27 -12.49 -6.16 2.63
N ALA A 28 -12.99 -5.10 2.00
CA ALA A 28 -12.19 -4.21 1.14
C ALA A 28 -11.55 -3.03 1.89
N TYR A 29 -11.83 -2.87 3.19
CA TYR A 29 -11.16 -1.93 4.08
C TYR A 29 -10.09 -2.68 4.90
N SER A 30 -9.27 -3.46 4.22
CA SER A 30 -8.05 -4.00 4.80
C SER A 30 -6.96 -2.96 4.58
N GLU A 31 -6.70 -2.15 5.60
CA GLU A 31 -5.48 -1.33 5.78
C GLU A 31 -4.20 -2.21 5.93
N GLU A 32 -4.19 -3.42 5.40
CA GLU A 32 -3.25 -4.49 5.78
C GLU A 32 -2.11 -4.65 4.75
N ASP A 33 -2.17 -3.95 3.60
CA ASP A 33 -1.28 -4.18 2.46
C ASP A 33 -0.45 -2.94 2.05
N GLU A 34 0.04 -2.15 3.00
CA GLU A 34 1.15 -1.22 2.70
C GLU A 34 2.48 -1.98 2.78
N LEU A 35 2.83 -2.68 1.69
CA LEU A 35 4.10 -3.42 1.54
C LEU A 35 5.34 -2.50 1.53
N PHE A 36 5.14 -1.20 1.32
CA PHE A 36 6.17 -0.16 1.27
C PHE A 36 5.51 1.20 1.49
N SER A 37 5.89 1.91 2.56
CA SER A 37 5.39 3.26 2.82
C SER A 37 6.45 4.29 2.43
N VAL A 38 5.98 5.38 1.82
CA VAL A 38 6.82 6.54 1.49
C VAL A 38 6.19 7.75 2.13
N GLU A 39 6.86 8.32 3.12
CA GLU A 39 6.38 9.50 3.83
C GLU A 39 7.24 10.72 3.53
N TYR A 40 6.59 11.84 3.25
CA TYR A 40 7.29 13.12 3.07
C TYR A 40 7.69 13.70 4.43
N CYS A 41 8.98 13.99 4.58
CA CYS A 41 9.56 14.42 5.86
C CYS A 41 9.34 15.92 6.17
N GLY A 42 8.43 16.58 5.44
CA GLY A 42 8.10 17.98 5.67
C GLY A 42 9.11 18.99 5.12
N MET A 43 10.14 18.54 4.38
CA MET A 43 11.13 19.43 3.77
C MET A 43 11.60 19.00 2.38
N ASN A 44 11.90 19.99 1.54
CA ASN A 44 12.53 19.80 0.25
C ASN A 44 14.06 19.76 0.40
N CYS A 45 14.74 19.12 -0.55
CA CYS A 45 16.18 19.17 -0.69
C CYS A 45 16.54 19.83 -2.03
N THR A 46 17.64 20.58 -2.07
CA THR A 46 18.09 21.24 -3.30
C THR A 46 19.58 21.01 -3.52
N GLN A 47 20.00 20.99 -4.77
CA GLN A 47 21.41 20.85 -5.13
C GLN A 47 22.12 22.20 -4.91
N GLN A 48 23.16 22.15 -4.11
CA GLN A 48 24.04 23.27 -3.80
C GLN A 48 25.04 23.49 -4.94
N LYS A 49 25.71 24.65 -4.92
CA LYS A 49 26.67 25.05 -5.97
C LYS A 49 27.90 24.15 -6.07
N ASP A 50 28.21 23.41 -5.00
CA ASP A 50 29.29 22.42 -4.95
C ASP A 50 28.85 21.03 -5.45
N GLY A 51 27.59 20.90 -5.89
CA GLY A 51 27.00 19.66 -6.37
C GLY A 51 26.39 18.78 -5.28
N SER A 52 26.58 19.13 -3.99
CA SER A 52 25.99 18.39 -2.86
C SER A 52 24.50 18.70 -2.73
N TRP A 53 23.73 17.76 -2.16
CA TRP A 53 22.32 18.00 -1.86
C TRP A 53 22.14 18.52 -0.43
N THR A 54 21.09 19.32 -0.21
CA THR A 54 20.70 19.74 1.15
C THR A 54 20.41 18.50 2.00
N THR A 55 20.98 18.44 3.21
CA THR A 55 20.79 17.33 4.13
C THR A 55 19.34 17.24 4.62
N CYS A 56 18.74 16.07 4.53
CA CYS A 56 17.44 15.76 5.12
C CYS A 56 17.58 15.40 6.60
N ASN A 57 16.52 15.64 7.38
CA ASN A 57 16.53 15.34 8.82
C ASN A 57 16.10 13.88 9.11
N GLY A 58 16.52 13.31 10.23
CA GLY A 58 16.08 11.99 10.68
C GLY A 58 16.46 10.84 9.72
N ASN A 59 15.54 9.90 9.52
CA ASN A 59 15.71 8.74 8.62
C ASN A 59 15.23 9.02 7.19
N CYS A 60 15.43 10.25 6.72
CA CYS A 60 14.94 10.71 5.43
C CYS A 60 16.08 10.82 4.43
N THR A 61 15.81 10.40 3.20
CA THR A 61 16.76 10.50 2.08
C THR A 61 16.26 11.52 1.07
N CYS A 62 17.17 12.27 0.46
CA CYS A 62 16.84 13.22 -0.60
C CYS A 62 16.64 12.46 -1.92
N TYR A 63 15.44 12.52 -2.49
CA TYR A 63 15.12 11.98 -3.81
C TYR A 63 14.89 13.12 -4.79
N HIS A 64 15.47 13.02 -5.97
CA HIS A 64 15.34 14.02 -7.03
C HIS A 64 15.23 13.33 -8.39
N GLU A 65 14.60 14.02 -9.34
CA GLU A 65 14.59 13.61 -10.75
C GLU A 65 15.96 13.94 -11.38
N GLU A 66 16.40 13.15 -12.35
CA GLU A 66 17.64 13.42 -13.07
C GLU A 66 17.55 14.75 -13.83
N GLY A 67 18.59 15.58 -13.76
CA GLY A 67 18.63 16.89 -14.38
C GLY A 67 17.82 17.98 -13.67
N LYS A 68 17.19 17.68 -12.53
CA LYS A 68 16.57 18.67 -11.64
C LYS A 68 17.48 18.99 -10.46
N ILE A 69 17.40 20.24 -9.99
CA ILE A 69 18.14 20.71 -8.81
C ILE A 69 17.27 20.77 -7.55
N ASP A 70 15.99 20.41 -7.69
CA ASP A 70 15.00 20.37 -6.61
C ASP A 70 14.59 18.91 -6.39
N GLY A 71 14.42 18.55 -5.12
CA GLY A 71 14.06 17.21 -4.68
C GLY A 71 13.26 17.25 -3.38
N LEU A 72 12.83 16.08 -2.92
CA LEU A 72 12.03 15.88 -1.71
C LEU A 72 12.77 14.99 -0.73
N CYS A 73 12.70 15.33 0.56
CA CYS A 73 13.14 14.43 1.62
C CYS A 73 12.02 13.44 1.93
N LEU A 74 12.26 12.15 1.67
CA LEU A 74 11.31 11.07 1.89
C LEU A 74 11.88 10.03 2.85
N SER A 75 11.03 9.50 3.73
CA SER A 75 11.32 8.31 4.51
C SER A 75 10.69 7.11 3.82
N THR A 76 11.45 6.02 3.71
CA THR A 76 10.98 4.76 3.13
C THR A 76 11.03 3.69 4.21
N GLU A 77 9.89 3.10 4.54
CA GLU A 77 9.84 1.94 5.43
C GLU A 77 9.56 0.69 4.60
N TYR A 78 10.40 -0.33 4.80
CA TYR A 78 10.25 -1.63 4.16
C TYR A 78 9.74 -2.63 5.18
N THR A 79 8.58 -3.21 4.92
CA THR A 79 8.02 -4.26 5.77
C THR A 79 8.84 -5.54 5.60
N ASP A 80 9.53 -5.96 6.65
CA ASP A 80 10.34 -7.18 6.62
C ASP A 80 9.44 -8.43 6.63
N PHE A 81 9.33 -9.12 5.50
CA PHE A 81 8.49 -10.31 5.37
C PHE A 81 9.05 -11.56 6.07
N THR A 82 10.29 -11.53 6.59
CA THR A 82 10.88 -12.67 7.30
C THR A 82 10.18 -12.97 8.63
N GLN A 83 9.42 -12.01 9.16
CA GLN A 83 8.66 -12.16 10.40
C GLN A 83 7.30 -12.87 10.21
N TYR A 84 6.83 -13.04 8.98
CA TYR A 84 5.65 -13.84 8.69
C TYR A 84 6.07 -15.28 8.36
N PRO A 85 5.43 -16.31 8.96
CA PRO A 85 5.73 -17.69 8.64
C PRO A 85 5.51 -17.92 7.15
N THR A 86 6.49 -18.55 6.49
CA THR A 86 6.43 -18.83 5.06
C THR A 86 5.23 -19.73 4.75
N VAL A 87 4.15 -19.15 4.26
CA VAL A 87 3.04 -19.91 3.67
C VAL A 87 3.50 -20.38 2.30
N ILE A 88 4.16 -21.55 2.25
CA ILE A 88 4.47 -22.20 0.98
C ILE A 88 3.17 -22.83 0.46
N ASN A 89 2.42 -22.07 -0.33
CA ASN A 89 1.36 -22.59 -1.18
C ASN A 89 1.85 -22.63 -2.62
N ALA A 90 1.19 -23.42 -3.48
CA ALA A 90 1.60 -23.61 -4.87
C ALA A 90 1.75 -22.30 -5.66
N ASP A 91 1.00 -21.26 -5.27
CA ASP A 91 1.00 -19.95 -5.90
C ASP A 91 2.25 -19.10 -5.59
N ASN A 92 2.98 -19.42 -4.49
CA ASN A 92 4.18 -18.66 -4.07
C ASN A 92 5.49 -19.25 -4.61
N VAL A 93 5.45 -20.45 -5.20
CA VAL A 93 6.63 -21.10 -5.80
C VAL A 93 7.09 -20.35 -7.07
N ASP A 94 6.15 -19.79 -7.83
CA ASP A 94 6.46 -19.04 -9.06
C ASP A 94 7.00 -17.63 -8.79
N ALA A 95 6.61 -17.05 -7.64
CA ALA A 95 7.09 -15.74 -7.18
C ALA A 95 8.44 -15.80 -6.44
N THR A 96 9.04 -16.99 -6.28
CA THR A 96 10.35 -17.12 -5.65
C THR A 96 11.40 -16.43 -6.52
N PRO A 97 12.19 -15.47 -5.99
CA PRO A 97 13.23 -14.81 -6.76
C PRO A 97 14.16 -15.85 -7.38
N ARG A 98 14.35 -15.79 -8.70
CA ARG A 98 15.29 -16.68 -9.36
C ARG A 98 16.69 -16.40 -8.80
N PRO A 99 17.50 -17.44 -8.56
CA PRO A 99 18.87 -17.25 -8.10
C PRO A 99 19.57 -16.24 -8.99
N GLN A 100 20.21 -15.24 -8.38
CA GLN A 100 20.97 -14.24 -9.13
C GLN A 100 22.00 -14.96 -9.99
N GLU A 101 21.94 -14.75 -11.31
CA GLU A 101 23.09 -15.05 -12.15
C GLU A 101 24.19 -14.06 -11.77
N THR A 102 25.17 -14.52 -11.00
CA THR A 102 26.39 -13.79 -10.72
C THR A 102 27.21 -13.70 -11.99
N ASN A 103 26.88 -12.75 -12.86
CA ASN A 103 27.76 -12.20 -13.89
C ASN A 103 27.23 -10.80 -14.24
N CYS A 104 27.62 -9.79 -13.46
CA CYS A 104 27.66 -8.41 -13.93
C CYS A 104 29.14 -8.02 -14.06
N PRO A 105 29.60 -7.60 -15.26
CA PRO A 105 30.98 -7.19 -15.53
C PRO A 105 31.39 -5.88 -14.84
#